data_AF-A0A382STI8-F1
#
_entry.id   AF-A0A382STI8-F1
#
_cell.length_a   1.000
_cell.length_b   1.000
_cell.length_c   1.000
_cell.angle_alpha   90.00
_cell.angle_beta   90.00
_cell.angle_gamma   90.00
#
_symmetry.space_group_name_H-M   'P 1'
#
loop_
_entity.id
_entity.type
_entity.pdbx_description
1 polymer ?
#
loop_
_entity_poly.entity_id
_entity_poly.type
_entity_poly.pdbx_seq_one_letter_code
_entity_poly.pdbx_strand_id
1 'polypeptide(L)' 'MPETATVSDIVSLSLGGESAGVKSAINDVLQQKIMVALENKKKDIGSSFLTKTRENSEVVTPDAVEIPTETQEVETS' A
#
# COMPACT_ATOMS: atom_id res chain seq x y z
N MET A 1 -15.23 23.13 -1.57
CA MET A 1 -14.80 22.03 -0.66
C MET A 1 -15.27 22.41 0.73
N PRO A 2 -15.92 21.51 1.50
CA PRO A 2 -16.24 21.78 2.89
C PRO A 2 -14.93 22.02 3.67
N GLU A 3 -14.93 22.99 4.56
CA GLU A 3 -13.80 23.28 5.44
C GLU A 3 -13.53 22.05 6.32
N THR A 4 -12.29 21.56 6.30
CA THR A 4 -11.89 20.38 7.08
C THR A 4 -11.73 20.77 8.54
N ALA A 5 -12.49 20.14 9.43
CA ALA A 5 -12.32 20.33 10.86
C ALA A 5 -10.88 20.05 11.30
N THR A 6 -10.35 20.91 12.16
CA THR A 6 -9.00 20.84 12.73
C THR A 6 -9.05 20.54 14.22
N VAL A 7 -7.87 20.23 14.80
CA VAL A 7 -7.73 20.13 16.26
C VAL A 7 -8.01 21.48 16.94
N SER A 8 -7.72 22.60 16.28
CA SER A 8 -8.01 23.93 16.82
C SER A 8 -9.51 24.14 16.97
N ASP A 9 -10.31 23.67 16.01
CA ASP A 9 -11.77 23.78 16.06
C ASP A 9 -12.34 22.98 17.23
N ILE A 10 -11.80 21.78 17.48
CA ILE A 10 -12.18 20.96 18.65
C ILE A 10 -11.95 21.74 19.95
N VAL A 11 -10.79 22.41 20.08
CA VAL A 11 -10.47 23.21 21.29
C VAL A 11 -11.41 24.41 21.39
N SER A 12 -11.62 25.16 20.32
CA SER A 12 -12.53 26.31 20.30
C SER A 12 -13.97 25.92 20.68
N LEU A 13 -14.49 24.83 20.11
CA LEU A 13 -15.83 24.31 20.44
C LEU A 13 -15.92 23.81 21.88
N SER A 14 -14.82 23.25 22.41
CA SER A 14 -14.75 22.80 23.81
C SER A 14 -14.79 23.97 24.78
N LEU A 15 -14.08 25.07 24.46
CA LEU A 15 -14.11 26.31 25.24
C LEU A 15 -15.50 26.97 25.21
N GLY A 16 -16.21 26.86 24.09
CA GLY A 16 -17.60 27.32 23.94
C GLY A 16 -18.66 26.41 24.59
N GLY A 17 -18.29 25.23 25.07
CA GLY A 17 -19.23 24.27 25.67
C GLY A 17 -20.10 23.52 24.64
N GLU A 18 -19.79 23.59 23.35
CA GLU A 18 -20.58 22.98 22.27
C GLU A 18 -20.25 21.49 22.10
N SER A 19 -20.69 20.66 23.05
CA SER A 19 -20.38 19.21 23.07
C SER A 19 -20.73 18.45 21.78
N ALA A 20 -21.81 18.80 21.09
CA ALA A 20 -22.19 18.21 19.81
C ALA A 20 -21.20 18.58 18.69
N GLY A 21 -20.79 19.85 18.64
CA GLY A 21 -19.78 20.35 17.70
C GLY A 21 -18.42 19.69 17.95
N VAL A 22 -18.01 19.60 19.22
CA VAL A 22 -16.77 18.91 19.64
C VAL A 22 -16.75 17.47 19.14
N LYS A 23 -17.84 16.71 19.35
CA LYS A 23 -17.94 15.32 18.90
C LYS A 23 -17.84 15.21 17.38
N SER A 24 -18.51 16.09 16.64
CA SER A 24 -18.45 16.11 15.17
C SER A 24 -17.02 16.38 14.70
N ALA A 25 -16.39 17.44 15.21
CA ALA A 25 -15.04 17.83 14.84
C ALA A 25 -14.00 16.73 15.15
N ILE A 26 -14.14 16.03 16.28
CA ILE A 26 -13.31 14.86 16.61
C ILE A 26 -13.47 13.74 15.58
N ASN A 27 -14.71 13.42 15.20
CA ASN A 27 -14.98 12.39 14.20
C ASN A 27 -14.37 12.76 12.84
N ASP A 28 -14.52 14.01 12.43
CA ASP A 28 -14.00 14.51 11.16
C ASP A 28 -12.46 14.46 11.13
N VAL A 29 -11.79 14.92 12.19
CA VAL A 29 -10.33 14.82 12.32
C VAL A 29 -9.86 13.37 12.32
N LEU A 30 -10.57 12.47 13.00
CA LEU A 30 -10.23 11.04 13.02
C LEU A 30 -10.35 10.42 11.64
N GLN A 31 -11.44 10.70 10.92
CA GLN A 31 -11.65 10.22 9.55
C GLN A 31 -10.56 10.73 8.59
N GLN A 32 -10.19 12.01 8.69
CA GLN A 32 -9.09 12.58 7.90
C GLN A 32 -7.76 11.85 8.17
N LYS A 33 -7.41 11.61 9.44
CA LYS A 33 -6.18 10.88 9.80
C LYS A 33 -6.16 9.45 9.26
N ILE A 34 -7.29 8.75 9.34
CA ILE A 34 -7.44 7.40 8.78
C ILE A 34 -7.25 7.45 7.25
N MET A 35 -7.89 8.40 6.56
CA MET A 35 -7.77 8.55 5.12
C MET A 35 -6.32 8.77 4.68
N VAL A 36 -5.60 9.69 5.32
CA VAL A 36 -4.19 9.96 5.05
C VAL A 36 -3.32 8.73 5.34
N ALA A 37 -3.57 8.04 6.44
CA ALA A 37 -2.82 6.82 6.79
C ALA A 37 -3.03 5.71 5.74
N LEU A 38 -4.26 5.52 5.25
CA LEU A 38 -4.58 4.56 4.21
C LEU A 38 -3.94 4.93 2.87
N GLU A 39 -3.93 6.22 2.51
CA GLU A 39 -3.26 6.70 1.30
C GLU A 39 -1.74 6.45 1.36
N ASN A 40 -1.11 6.76 2.49
CA ASN A 40 0.31 6.47 2.70
C ASN A 40 0.59 4.96 2.63
N LYS A 41 -0.23 4.14 3.30
CA LYS A 41 -0.09 2.68 3.26
C LYS A 41 -0.22 2.13 1.83
N LYS A 42 -1.16 2.66 1.04
CA LYS A 42 -1.33 2.31 -0.38
C LYS A 42 -0.05 2.63 -1.17
N LYS A 43 0.56 3.79 -0.93
CA LYS A 43 1.83 4.19 -1.55
C LYS A 43 2.97 3.25 -1.16
N ASP A 44 3.06 2.86 0.11
CA ASP A 44 4.10 1.95 0.60
C ASP A 44 3.99 0.56 -0.05
N ILE A 45 2.78 0.02 -0.15
CA ILE A 45 2.51 -1.27 -0.81
C ILE A 45 2.87 -1.20 -2.30
N GLY A 46 2.42 -0.14 -3.00
CA GLY A 46 2.75 0.05 -4.41
C GLY A 46 4.25 0.18 -4.65
N SER A 47 4.94 0.93 -3.79
CA SER A 47 6.40 1.05 -3.84
C SER A 47 7.09 -0.30 -3.61
N SER A 48 6.68 -1.04 -2.58
CA SER A 48 7.25 -2.36 -2.27
C SER A 48 7.05 -3.36 -3.41
N PHE A 49 5.89 -3.33 -4.08
CA PHE A 49 5.60 -4.20 -5.22
C PHE A 49 6.50 -3.86 -6.42
N LEU A 50 6.63 -2.57 -6.77
CA LEU A 50 7.47 -2.12 -7.89
C LEU A 50 8.96 -2.33 -7.64
N THR A 51 9.44 -2.20 -6.39
CA THR A 51 10.87 -2.37 -6.08
C THR A 51 11.26 -3.83 -5.85
N LYS A 52 10.37 -4.71 -5.37
CA LYS A 52 10.66 -6.15 -5.23
C LYS A 52 11.03 -6.82 -6.55
N THR A 53 10.44 -6.39 -7.67
CA THR A 53 10.82 -6.90 -9.01
C THR A 53 12.21 -6.43 -9.42
N ARG A 54 12.67 -5.26 -8.95
CA ARG A 54 13.98 -4.70 -9.30
C ARG A 54 15.13 -5.37 -8.57
N GLU A 55 14.95 -5.73 -7.31
CA GLU A 55 16.00 -6.38 -6.50
C GLU A 55 16.11 -7.89 -6.72
N ASN A 56 15.08 -8.54 -7.28
CA ASN A 56 15.11 -9.94 -7.70
C ASN A 56 15.34 -10.13 -9.22
N SER A 57 15.69 -9.07 -9.94
CA SER A 57 16.19 -9.18 -11.31
C SER A 57 17.66 -9.60 -11.26
N GLU A 58 17.91 -10.81 -10.75
CA GLU A 58 19.08 -11.55 -11.19
C GLU A 58 19.00 -11.61 -12.72
N VAL A 59 20.06 -11.17 -13.37
CA VAL A 59 20.20 -11.19 -14.82
C VAL A 59 20.08 -12.66 -15.24
N VAL A 60 18.89 -13.08 -15.65
CA VAL A 60 18.73 -14.34 -16.40
C VAL A 60 19.37 -14.07 -17.76
N THR A 61 20.65 -14.40 -17.87
CA THR A 61 21.32 -14.53 -19.17
C THR A 61 20.54 -15.57 -19.99
N PRO A 62 20.11 -15.26 -21.22
CA PRO A 62 19.20 -16.12 -21.98
C PRO A 62 19.85 -17.38 -22.60
N ASP A 63 20.95 -17.90 -22.05
CA ASP A 63 21.73 -19.00 -22.66
C ASP A 63 21.85 -20.25 -21.78
N ALA A 64 20.73 -20.76 -21.28
CA ALA A 64 20.66 -22.13 -20.78
C ALA A 64 19.49 -22.87 -21.44
N VAL A 65 19.61 -23.13 -22.73
CA VAL A 65 18.84 -24.18 -23.40
C VAL A 65 19.45 -25.51 -22.95
N GLU A 66 18.88 -26.09 -21.89
CA GLU A 66 19.16 -27.49 -21.55
C GLU A 66 18.34 -28.36 -22.49
N ILE A 67 18.97 -28.84 -23.56
CA ILE A 67 18.39 -29.81 -24.49
C ILE A 67 18.40 -31.17 -23.77
N PRO A 68 17.25 -31.80 -23.49
CA PRO A 68 17.28 -33.16 -22.95
C PRO A 68 17.77 -34.12 -24.03
N THR A 69 18.88 -34.80 -23.76
CA THR A 69 19.41 -35.86 -24.63
C THR A 69 18.62 -37.13 -24.34
N GLU A 70 17.58 -37.38 -25.13
CA GLU A 70 16.82 -38.64 -25.07
C GLU A 70 17.67 -39.76 -25.69
N THR A 71 18.15 -40.68 -24.84
CA THR A 71 18.88 -41.88 -25.29
C THR A 71 17.85 -42.90 -25.77
N GLN A 72 17.80 -43.14 -27.08
CA GLN A 72 17.00 -44.23 -27.66
C GLN A 72 17.68 -45.57 -27.36
N GLU A 73 17.04 -46.41 -26.55
CA GLU A 73 17.32 -47.85 -26.56
C GLU A 73 16.29 -48.52 -27.47
N VAL A 74 16.75 -48.93 -28.65
CA VAL A 74 16.02 -49.75 -29.60
C VAL A 74 16.21 -51.21 -29.19
N GLU A 75 15.22 -51.82 -28.56
CA GLU A 75 15.15 -53.28 -28.44
C GLU A 75 14.30 -53.84 -29.59
N THR A 76 14.97 -54.47 -30.54
CA THR A 76 14.39 -55.41 -31.50
C THR A 76 14.47 -56.82 -30.92
N SER A 77 13.34 -57.49 -30.72
CA SER A 77 13.17 -58.94 -30.91
C SER A 77 11.72 -59.38 -30.84
#